data_AF-A0A0F9LCQ9-F1
#
_entry.id   AF-A0A0F9LCQ9-F1
#
_cell.length_a   1.000
_cell.length_b   1.000
_cell.length_c   1.000
_cell.angle_alpha   90.00
_cell.angle_beta   90.00
_cell.angle_gamma   90.00
#
_symmetry.space_group_name_H-M   'P 1'
#
loop_
_entity.id
_entity.type
_entity.pdbx_description
1 polymer ?
#
loop_
_entity_poly.entity_id
_entity_poly.type
_entity_poly.pdbx_seq_one_letter_code
_entity_poly.pdbx_strand_id
1 'polypeptide(L)' 'MGERFSWANLFSDFQSREIDTEELETMIREVVEREHPNDPIEDIKYNDNGVDIVLESGDEIGIEVDWNEIILS' A
#
# COMPACT_ATOMS: atom_id res chain seq x y z
N MET A 1 -11.70 9.12 -17.32
CA MET A 1 -12.35 9.16 -16.00
C MET A 1 -11.74 8.03 -15.22
N GLY A 2 -10.75 8.32 -14.37
CA GLY A 2 -10.14 7.31 -13.50
C GLY A 2 -11.01 7.18 -12.26
N GLU A 3 -11.54 5.99 -12.02
CA GLU A 3 -12.23 5.67 -10.78
C GLU A 3 -11.21 5.81 -9.65
N ARG A 4 -11.43 6.77 -8.74
CA ARG A 4 -10.65 6.86 -7.50
C ARG A 4 -11.10 5.69 -6.63
N PHE A 5 -10.43 4.55 -6.76
CA PHE A 5 -10.58 3.46 -5.82
C PHE A 5 -10.12 3.98 -4.45
N SER A 6 -11.05 4.07 -3.50
CA SER A 6 -10.74 4.45 -2.12
C SER A 6 -10.11 3.26 -1.41
N TRP A 7 -8.79 3.11 -1.58
CA TRP A 7 -7.93 2.22 -0.80
C TRP A 7 -8.06 2.45 0.70
N ALA A 8 -8.47 3.66 1.10
CA ALA A 8 -8.79 4.05 2.46
C ALA A 8 -9.70 3.04 3.18
N ASN A 9 -10.59 2.32 2.49
CA ASN A 9 -11.48 1.36 3.15
C ASN A 9 -10.82 0.02 3.49
N LEU A 10 -9.79 -0.39 2.74
CA LEU A 10 -8.95 -1.53 3.13
C LEU A 10 -8.06 -1.13 4.30
N PHE A 11 -7.49 0.06 4.24
CA PHE A 11 -6.58 0.59 5.27
C PHE A 11 -7.30 1.12 6.54
N SER A 12 -8.62 1.32 6.51
CA SER A 12 -9.39 1.86 7.66
C SER A 12 -9.50 0.88 8.83
N ASP A 13 -9.38 -0.43 8.61
CA ASP A 13 -9.36 -1.43 9.70
C ASP A 13 -7.97 -1.53 10.36
N PHE A 14 -6.96 -0.86 9.81
CA PHE A 14 -5.57 -0.94 10.26
C PHE A 14 -5.17 0.10 11.30
N GLN A 15 -6.05 1.05 11.62
CA GLN A 15 -5.78 2.15 12.55
C GLN A 15 -5.54 1.73 14.02
N SER A 16 -5.37 0.44 14.34
CA SER A 16 -5.21 0.00 15.73
C SER A 16 -4.46 -1.33 15.93
N ARG A 17 -3.76 -1.86 14.92
CA ARG A 17 -2.97 -3.10 15.07
C ARG A 17 -1.51 -2.83 14.73
N GLU A 18 -0.60 -3.24 15.61
CA GLU A 18 0.82 -3.37 15.26
C GLU A 18 0.88 -4.26 14.01
N ILE A 19 1.42 -3.72 12.92
CA ILE A 19 1.61 -4.45 11.68
C ILE A 19 3.09 -4.52 11.40
N ASP A 20 3.56 -5.75 11.31
CA ASP A 20 4.85 -6.05 10.76
C ASP A 20 4.89 -5.62 9.28
N THR A 21 5.99 -4.99 8.88
CA THR A 21 6.22 -4.54 7.49
C THR A 21 6.01 -5.67 6.47
N GLU A 22 6.25 -6.94 6.88
CA GLU A 22 6.07 -8.12 6.05
C GLU A 22 4.59 -8.42 5.72
N GLU A 23 3.69 -8.24 6.70
CA GLU A 23 2.24 -8.38 6.46
C GLU A 23 1.74 -7.26 5.55
N LEU A 24 2.22 -6.02 5.76
CA LEU A 24 1.90 -4.88 4.91
C LEU A 24 2.32 -5.11 3.47
N GLU A 25 3.56 -5.59 3.25
CA GLU A 25 4.07 -5.88 1.93
C GLU A 25 3.26 -6.98 1.23
N THR A 26 2.90 -8.03 1.96
CA THR A 26 2.09 -9.15 1.42
C THR A 26 0.74 -8.64 0.93
N MET A 27 0.05 -7.82 1.74
CA MET A 27 -1.23 -7.25 1.34
C MET A 27 -1.10 -6.30 0.15
N ILE A 28 -0.07 -5.45 0.14
CA ILE A 28 0.20 -4.56 -0.98
C ILE A 28 0.36 -5.36 -2.27
N ARG A 29 1.20 -6.41 -2.25
CA ARG A 29 1.38 -7.31 -3.40
C ARG A 29 0.07 -7.93 -3.84
N GLU A 30 -0.69 -8.52 -2.92
CA GLU A 30 -1.96 -9.17 -3.27
C GLU A 30 -2.96 -8.23 -3.94
N VAL A 31 -3.08 -6.98 -3.46
CA VAL A 31 -4.03 -6.05 -4.06
C VAL A 31 -3.50 -5.46 -5.37
N VAL A 32 -2.20 -5.17 -5.48
CA VAL A 32 -1.62 -4.71 -6.76
C VAL A 32 -1.70 -5.81 -7.81
N GLU A 33 -1.40 -7.07 -7.48
CA GLU A 33 -1.55 -8.19 -8.43
C GLU A 33 -3.00 -8.38 -8.87
N ARG A 34 -3.97 -8.06 -8.01
CA ARG A 34 -5.39 -8.16 -8.33
C ARG A 34 -5.87 -7.03 -9.26
N GLU A 35 -5.44 -5.81 -9.02
CA GLU A 35 -5.86 -4.63 -9.80
C GLU A 35 -5.01 -4.45 -11.07
N HIS A 36 -3.72 -4.80 -11.00
CA HIS A 36 -2.70 -4.69 -12.04
C HIS A 36 -2.08 -6.08 -12.37
N PRO A 37 -2.87 -7.08 -12.80
CA PRO A 37 -2.36 -8.44 -13.05
C PRO A 37 -1.36 -8.56 -14.21
N ASN A 38 -1.23 -7.51 -15.04
CA ASN A 38 -0.28 -7.46 -16.15
C ASN A 38 0.89 -6.50 -15.90
N ASP A 39 0.95 -5.90 -14.71
CA ASP A 39 1.91 -4.87 -14.37
C ASP A 39 2.37 -5.04 -12.92
N PRO A 40 3.37 -5.90 -12.69
CA PRO A 40 3.81 -6.25 -11.34
C PRO A 40 4.53 -5.08 -10.67
N ILE A 41 4.71 -5.21 -9.36
CA ILE A 41 5.46 -4.24 -8.56
C ILE A 41 6.95 -4.31 -8.91
N GLU A 42 7.53 -3.16 -9.26
CA GLU A 42 8.97 -2.96 -9.41
C GLU A 42 9.63 -2.65 -8.05
N ASP A 43 9.06 -1.70 -7.29
CA ASP A 43 9.66 -1.21 -6.04
C ASP A 43 8.59 -0.77 -5.03
N ILE A 44 8.88 -0.92 -3.73
CA ILE A 44 8.01 -0.48 -2.64
C ILE A 44 8.84 0.39 -1.69
N LYS A 45 8.43 1.65 -1.53
CA LYS A 45 9.10 2.65 -0.69
C LYS A 45 8.21 3.05 0.48
N TYR A 46 8.68 2.74 1.68
CA TYR A 46 8.08 3.19 2.91
C TYR A 46 8.60 4.59 3.25
N ASN A 47 7.70 5.53 3.45
CA ASN A 47 8.01 6.92 3.77
C ASN A 47 7.23 7.37 5.01
N ASP A 48 7.56 8.54 5.57
CA ASP A 48 6.93 9.04 6.81
C ASP A 48 5.41 9.30 6.68
N ASN A 49 4.85 9.24 5.46
CA ASN A 49 3.43 9.47 5.18
C ASN A 49 2.69 8.20 4.70
N GLY A 50 3.39 7.07 4.56
CA GLY A 50 2.83 5.79 4.14
C GLY A 50 3.75 4.98 3.21
N VAL A 51 3.18 4.46 2.12
CA VAL A 51 3.88 3.56 1.19
C VAL A 51 3.66 4.02 -0.25
N ASP A 52 4.75 4.27 -0.95
CA ASP A 52 4.75 4.49 -2.41
C ASP A 52 5.15 3.19 -3.10
N ILE A 53 4.38 2.78 -4.10
CA ILE A 53 4.59 1.56 -4.88
C ILE A 53 4.85 1.97 -6.32
N VAL A 54 5.92 1.48 -6.91
CA VAL A 54 6.27 1.68 -8.32
C VAL A 54 6.01 0.39 -9.06
N LEU A 55 5.25 0.45 -10.15
CA LEU A 55 4.99 -0.69 -11.04
C LEU A 55 6.04 -0.74 -12.16
N GLU A 56 6.24 -1.91 -12.79
CA GLU A 56 7.20 -2.06 -13.91
C GLU A 56 6.86 -1.18 -15.12
N SER A 57 5.60 -0.79 -15.30
CA SER A 57 5.19 0.18 -16.33
C SER A 57 5.66 1.61 -16.04
N GLY A 58 6.12 1.88 -14.82
CA GLY A 58 6.49 3.20 -14.32
C GLY A 58 5.32 4.00 -13.73
N ASP A 59 4.17 3.36 -13.52
CA ASP A 59 3.05 3.93 -12.76
C ASP A 59 3.36 3.89 -11.25
N GLU A 60 2.92 4.92 -10.53
CA GLU A 60 3.16 5.06 -9.08
C GLU A 60 1.83 5.05 -8.31
N ILE A 61 1.73 4.20 -7.28
CA ILE A 61 0.58 4.06 -6.38
C ILE A 61 1.01 4.48 -4.98
N GLY A 62 0.49 5.62 -4.51
CA GLY A 62 0.70 6.08 -3.13
C GLY A 62 -0.42 5.61 -2.20
N ILE A 63 -0.04 5.01 -1.07
CA ILE A 63 -0.91 4.63 0.02
C ILE A 63 -0.56 5.51 1.22
N GLU A 64 -1.48 6.38 1.61
CA GLU A 64 -1.34 7.21 2.81
C GLU A 64 -1.56 6.32 4.04
N VAL A 65 -0.55 6.21 4.91
CA VAL A 65 -0.62 5.49 6.17
C VAL A 65 -0.21 6.45 7.27
N ASP A 66 -1.11 6.70 8.23
CA ASP A 66 -0.77 7.48 9.40
C ASP A 66 0.00 6.60 10.40
N TRP A 67 1.33 6.68 10.35
CA TRP A 67 2.19 5.91 11.25
C TRP A 67 2.07 6.32 12.71
N ASN A 68 1.47 7.47 13.05
CA ASN A 68 1.26 7.81 14.47
C ASN A 68 0.21 6.90 15.13
N GLU A 69 -0.61 6.22 14.34
CA GLU A 69 -1.54 5.19 14.82
C GLU A 69 -0.93 3.77 14.77
N ILE A 70 0.26 3.61 14.18
CA ILE A 70 0.96 2.33 14.06
C ILE A 70 2.26 2.39 14.88
N ILE A 71 2.26 1.74 16.05
CA ILE A 71 3.49 1.52 16.81
C ILE A 71 4.33 0.49 16.02
N LEU A 72 5.44 0.92 15.41
CA LEU A 72 6.44 0.01 14.85
C LEU A 72 7.37 -0.45 15.98
N SER A 73 7.24 -1.72 16.40
CA SER A 73 8.05 -2.35 17.47
C SER A 73 9.38 -2.90 16.97
#